data_AF-A0A0P0W5N3-F1
#
_entry.id   AF-A0A0P0W5N3-F1
#
_cell.length_a   1.000
_cell.length_b   1.000
_cell.length_c   1.000
_cell.angle_alpha   90.00
_cell.angle_beta   90.00
_cell.angle_gamma   90.00
#
_symmetry.space_group_name_H-M   'P 1'
#
loop_
_entity.id
_entity.type
_entity.pdbx_description
1 polymer ?
#
loop_
_entity_poly.entity_id
_entity_poly.type
_entity_poly.pdbx_seq_one_letter_code
_entity_poly.pdbx_strand_id
1 'polypeptide(L)'
;MGIKGLTKLLAEHAPGAAVRRRVEDYRGRVVAIDTSLSIYQFLIVVGRKGTEVLTNEAGEVTSHLQGMLNRTVRILEAGIKPVFVFDGEPPDMKKKELAKRSLKRDGSSEDLNRAIEVGDEDLIEKFSKRTVKVTKKHNEDCKRLLSLMGVPVVQAPGEAEAQCAALCENHKVFAIASEDMDSLTFGARRFLRHLTDLSFKRSPVTEFEVSKVLEELGLTMDQFIDLCILSGCDYCENIRGFITFFLFSHT
;
A
#
# COMPACT_ATOMS: atom_id res chain seq x y z
N MET A 1 -6.57 1.70 1.77
CA MET A 1 -6.79 0.45 2.51
C MET A 1 -6.27 0.69 3.92
N GLY A 2 -6.28 -0.32 4.79
CA GLY A 2 -5.81 -0.23 6.17
C GLY A 2 -6.70 0.62 7.07
N ILE A 3 -6.08 1.48 7.88
CA ILE A 3 -6.74 2.11 9.03
C ILE A 3 -7.42 3.42 8.63
N LYS A 4 -8.74 3.45 8.74
CA LYS A 4 -9.54 4.61 8.33
C LYS A 4 -9.22 5.84 9.17
N GLY A 5 -8.92 6.96 8.51
CA GLY A 5 -8.71 8.25 9.18
C GLY A 5 -7.37 8.41 9.90
N LEU A 6 -6.52 7.38 9.96
CA LEU A 6 -5.28 7.43 10.73
C LEU A 6 -4.33 8.53 10.28
N THR A 7 -4.19 8.78 8.97
CA THR A 7 -3.36 9.91 8.48
C THR A 7 -3.82 11.24 9.04
N LYS A 8 -5.14 11.48 9.06
CA LYS A 8 -5.72 12.73 9.56
C LYS A 8 -5.51 12.84 11.07
N LEU A 9 -5.75 11.76 11.80
CA LEU A 9 -5.53 11.69 13.25
C LEU A 9 -4.08 12.00 13.61
N LEU A 10 -3.11 11.37 12.94
CA LEU A 10 -1.69 11.65 13.18
C LEU A 10 -1.32 13.09 12.83
N ALA A 11 -1.89 13.65 11.76
CA ALA A 11 -1.63 15.05 11.41
C ALA A 11 -2.18 16.04 12.46
N GLU A 12 -3.29 15.70 13.13
CA GLU A 12 -3.92 16.56 14.15
C GLU A 12 -3.32 16.37 15.55
N HIS A 13 -3.01 15.15 15.95
CA HIS A 13 -2.63 14.80 17.32
C HIS A 13 -1.19 14.31 17.50
N ALA A 14 -0.49 13.97 16.41
CA ALA A 14 0.92 13.58 16.44
C ALA A 14 1.72 14.23 15.27
N PRO A 15 1.66 15.56 15.09
CA PRO A 15 2.24 16.23 13.93
C PRO A 15 3.78 16.11 13.86
N GLY A 16 4.47 15.95 14.99
CA GLY A 16 5.93 15.80 15.00
C GLY A 16 6.40 14.37 14.70
N ALA A 17 5.48 13.41 14.70
CA ALA A 17 5.76 12.03 14.31
C ALA A 17 5.93 11.87 12.79
N ALA A 18 5.43 12.81 11.98
CA ALA A 18 5.51 12.80 10.52
C ALA A 18 6.55 13.82 10.00
N VAL A 19 7.70 13.33 9.54
CA VAL A 19 8.79 14.18 9.04
C VAL A 19 8.90 14.06 7.53
N ARG A 20 8.84 15.19 6.83
CA ARG A 20 9.11 15.24 5.39
C ARG A 20 10.61 15.21 5.13
N ARG A 21 11.07 14.20 4.40
CA ARG A 21 12.47 14.05 3.96
C ARG A 21 12.56 13.97 2.45
N ARG A 22 13.76 14.21 1.93
CA ARG A 22 14.02 14.01 0.51
C ARG A 22 14.42 12.56 0.27
N VAL A 23 14.19 12.06 -0.93
CA VAL A 23 14.53 10.69 -1.30
C VAL A 23 16.03 10.43 -1.12
N GLU A 24 16.87 11.42 -1.40
CA GLU A 24 18.33 11.34 -1.31
C GLU A 24 18.83 11.07 0.12
N ASP A 25 18.04 11.42 1.14
CA ASP A 25 18.39 11.21 2.55
C ASP A 25 18.39 9.69 2.90
N TYR A 26 17.81 8.85 2.03
CA TYR A 26 17.79 7.38 2.16
C TYR A 26 18.87 6.67 1.34
N ARG A 27 19.78 7.40 0.70
CA ARG A 27 20.86 6.80 -0.09
C ARG A 27 21.68 5.79 0.73
N GLY A 28 21.90 4.62 0.17
CA GLY A 28 22.61 3.50 0.79
C GLY A 28 21.78 2.69 1.79
N ARG A 29 20.57 3.13 2.15
CA ARG A 29 19.68 2.42 3.08
C ARG A 29 19.01 1.23 2.40
N VAL A 30 18.81 0.17 3.17
CA VAL A 30 18.01 -0.98 2.76
C VAL A 30 16.57 -0.74 3.20
N VAL A 31 15.61 -0.84 2.28
CA VAL A 31 14.19 -0.56 2.56
C VAL A 31 13.34 -1.74 2.12
N ALA A 32 12.49 -2.27 3.01
CA ALA A 32 11.51 -3.28 2.65
C ALA A 32 10.30 -2.59 2.00
N ILE A 33 9.90 -3.05 0.82
CA ILE A 33 8.82 -2.47 0.04
C ILE A 33 7.65 -3.44 0.00
N ASP A 34 6.51 -2.97 0.46
CA ASP A 34 5.24 -3.67 0.30
C ASP A 34 4.80 -3.62 -1.18
N THR A 35 4.64 -4.80 -1.77
CA THR A 35 4.30 -4.95 -3.19
C THR A 35 2.79 -5.03 -3.43
N SER A 36 1.99 -5.23 -2.38
CA SER A 36 0.58 -5.60 -2.48
C SER A 36 -0.27 -4.51 -3.13
N LEU A 37 -0.02 -3.25 -2.76
CA LEU A 37 -0.64 -2.10 -3.42
C LEU A 37 0.04 -1.73 -4.74
N SER A 38 1.34 -2.04 -4.87
CA SER A 38 2.17 -1.63 -6.01
C SER A 38 1.63 -2.16 -7.34
N ILE A 39 1.35 -3.46 -7.41
CA ILE A 39 0.88 -4.10 -8.65
C ILE A 39 -0.50 -3.56 -9.04
N TYR A 40 -1.39 -3.39 -8.08
CA TYR A 40 -2.72 -2.82 -8.34
C TYR A 40 -2.61 -1.40 -8.92
N GLN A 41 -1.77 -0.54 -8.33
CA GLN A 41 -1.51 0.82 -8.84
C GLN A 41 -1.03 0.81 -10.29
N PHE A 42 -0.14 -0.11 -10.64
CA PHE A 42 0.36 -0.21 -12.01
C PHE A 42 -0.73 -0.61 -13.00
N LEU A 43 -1.58 -1.57 -12.64
CA LEU A 43 -2.68 -2.04 -13.50
C LEU A 43 -3.78 -0.98 -13.71
N ILE A 44 -3.95 -0.02 -12.79
CA ILE A 44 -4.95 1.07 -12.93
C ILE A 44 -4.39 2.32 -13.61
N VAL A 45 -3.06 2.54 -13.61
CA VAL A 45 -2.44 3.78 -14.13
C VAL A 45 -1.61 3.54 -15.40
N VAL A 46 -0.81 2.48 -15.47
CA VAL A 46 0.24 2.35 -16.49
C VAL A 46 -0.35 1.88 -17.81
N GLY A 47 -0.26 2.74 -18.84
CA GLY A 47 -0.68 2.43 -20.21
C GLY A 47 -2.17 2.15 -20.34
N ARG A 48 -2.99 2.76 -19.49
CA ARG A 48 -4.45 2.61 -19.49
C ARG A 48 -5.14 3.85 -20.05
N LYS A 49 -6.16 3.63 -20.88
CA LYS A 49 -7.09 4.66 -21.34
C LYS A 49 -8.47 4.05 -21.53
N GLY A 50 -9.45 4.41 -20.70
CA GLY A 50 -10.75 3.75 -20.67
C GLY A 50 -10.61 2.25 -20.35
N THR A 51 -11.11 1.41 -21.26
CA THR A 51 -10.99 -0.05 -21.17
C THR A 51 -9.68 -0.60 -21.74
N GLU A 52 -8.93 0.19 -22.50
CA GLU A 52 -7.67 -0.23 -23.09
C GLU A 52 -6.58 -0.32 -22.02
N VAL A 53 -5.81 -1.40 -22.06
CA VAL A 53 -4.68 -1.67 -21.16
C VAL A 53 -3.45 -2.07 -21.96
N LEU A 54 -2.27 -1.81 -21.40
CA LEU A 54 -1.01 -2.17 -22.03
C LEU A 54 -0.87 -3.69 -22.12
N THR A 55 -0.74 -4.22 -23.34
CA THR A 55 -0.61 -5.65 -23.63
C THR A 55 0.56 -5.93 -24.58
N ASN A 56 1.01 -7.19 -24.60
CA ASN A 56 1.89 -7.68 -25.66
C ASN A 56 1.07 -8.16 -26.89
N GLU A 57 1.75 -8.65 -27.93
CA GLU A 57 1.10 -9.17 -29.16
C GLU A 57 0.15 -10.36 -28.89
N ALA A 58 0.34 -11.08 -27.78
CA ALA A 58 -0.53 -12.18 -27.36
C ALA A 58 -1.74 -11.72 -26.53
N GLY A 59 -1.92 -10.41 -26.32
CA GLY A 59 -3.00 -9.83 -25.52
C GLY A 59 -2.81 -9.97 -24.00
N GLU A 60 -1.62 -10.36 -23.55
CA GLU A 60 -1.31 -10.46 -22.12
C GLU A 60 -0.99 -9.07 -21.55
N VAL A 61 -1.61 -8.71 -20.42
CA VAL A 61 -1.38 -7.43 -19.74
C VAL A 61 0.08 -7.33 -19.30
N THR A 62 0.72 -6.18 -19.50
CA THR A 62 2.13 -5.93 -19.16
C THR A 62 2.35 -4.69 -18.29
N SER A 63 1.29 -3.97 -17.92
CA SER A 63 1.36 -2.77 -17.08
C SER A 63 2.10 -3.00 -15.75
N HIS A 64 1.93 -4.16 -15.11
CA HIS A 64 2.61 -4.51 -13.86
C HIS A 64 4.13 -4.64 -14.03
N LEU A 65 4.59 -5.19 -15.15
CA LEU A 65 6.01 -5.34 -15.46
C LEU A 65 6.65 -3.97 -15.71
N GLN A 66 6.04 -3.14 -16.55
CA GLN A 66 6.57 -1.81 -16.87
C GLN A 66 6.60 -0.93 -15.62
N GLY A 67 5.53 -0.95 -14.82
CA GLY A 67 5.46 -0.22 -13.56
C GLY A 67 6.51 -0.68 -12.56
N MET A 68 6.65 -2.00 -12.37
CA MET A 68 7.62 -2.57 -11.43
C MET A 68 9.06 -2.28 -11.85
N LEU A 69 9.39 -2.43 -13.13
CA LEU A 69 10.71 -2.10 -13.69
C LEU A 69 11.06 -0.64 -13.42
N ASN A 70 10.19 0.28 -13.83
CA ASN A 70 10.44 1.71 -13.70
C ASN A 70 10.55 2.15 -12.24
N ARG A 71 9.69 1.63 -11.35
CA ARG A 71 9.75 1.92 -9.91
C ARG A 71 11.07 1.42 -9.33
N THR A 72 11.45 0.19 -9.64
CA THR A 72 12.69 -0.42 -9.13
C THR A 72 13.92 0.34 -9.59
N VAL A 73 13.99 0.71 -10.88
CA VAL A 73 15.08 1.54 -11.42
C VAL A 73 15.18 2.86 -10.69
N ARG A 74 14.07 3.59 -10.49
CA ARG A 74 14.08 4.88 -9.77
C ARG A 74 14.60 4.78 -8.35
N ILE A 75 14.22 3.71 -7.63
CA ILE A 75 14.67 3.48 -6.25
C ILE A 75 16.17 3.16 -6.23
N LEU A 76 16.64 2.34 -7.17
CA LEU A 76 18.07 2.02 -7.32
C LEU A 76 18.90 3.25 -7.73
N GLU A 77 18.39 4.10 -8.64
CA GLU A 77 19.02 5.36 -9.05
C GLU A 77 19.16 6.36 -7.90
N ALA A 78 18.19 6.39 -6.97
CA ALA A 78 18.29 7.13 -5.72
C ALA A 78 19.33 6.55 -4.74
N GLY A 79 19.93 5.40 -5.09
CA GLY A 79 20.91 4.68 -4.30
C GLY A 79 20.30 3.93 -3.11
N ILE A 80 18.98 3.74 -3.09
CA ILE A 80 18.27 2.92 -2.09
C ILE A 80 18.38 1.46 -2.51
N LYS A 81 18.51 0.55 -1.54
CA LYS A 81 18.60 -0.89 -1.75
C LYS A 81 17.24 -1.54 -1.42
N PRO A 82 16.35 -1.76 -2.41
CA PRO A 82 15.03 -2.30 -2.14
C PRO A 82 15.05 -3.80 -1.83
N VAL A 83 14.16 -4.23 -0.94
CA VAL A 83 13.76 -5.63 -0.76
C VAL A 83 12.25 -5.68 -0.96
N PHE A 84 11.77 -6.30 -2.02
CA PHE A 84 10.33 -6.37 -2.29
C PHE A 84 9.70 -7.53 -1.54
N VAL A 85 8.63 -7.25 -0.80
CA VAL A 85 7.89 -8.23 -0.02
C VAL A 85 6.52 -8.44 -0.66
N PHE A 86 6.18 -9.70 -0.92
CA PHE A 86 4.91 -10.11 -1.53
C PHE A 86 4.04 -10.83 -0.51
N ASP A 87 2.73 -10.58 -0.56
CA ASP A 87 1.74 -11.29 0.26
C ASP A 87 1.77 -12.80 0.03
N GLY A 88 1.62 -13.53 1.12
CA GLY A 88 1.31 -14.95 1.20
C GLY A 88 -0.18 -15.20 1.37
N GLU A 89 -0.53 -16.13 2.26
CA GLU A 89 -1.93 -16.47 2.51
C GLU A 89 -2.57 -15.46 3.48
N PRO A 90 -3.67 -14.78 3.10
CA PRO A 90 -4.29 -13.81 4.00
C PRO A 90 -4.90 -14.50 5.23
N PRO A 91 -4.88 -13.85 6.41
CA PRO A 91 -5.46 -14.42 7.61
C PRO A 91 -6.97 -14.59 7.50
N ASP A 92 -7.53 -15.55 8.24
CA ASP A 92 -8.97 -15.86 8.23
C ASP A 92 -9.86 -14.65 8.49
N MET A 93 -9.44 -13.78 9.40
CA MET A 93 -10.14 -12.56 9.78
C MET A 93 -10.33 -11.60 8.58
N LYS A 94 -9.38 -11.57 7.64
CA LYS A 94 -9.43 -10.72 6.45
C LYS A 94 -10.31 -11.28 5.32
N LYS A 95 -10.70 -12.56 5.38
CA LYS A 95 -11.53 -13.21 4.33
C LYS A 95 -12.86 -12.50 4.11
N LYS A 96 -13.50 -11.98 5.17
CA LYS A 96 -14.76 -11.23 5.05
C LYS A 96 -14.58 -9.92 4.26
N GLU A 97 -13.51 -9.17 4.54
CA GLU A 97 -13.22 -7.93 3.81
C GLU A 97 -12.83 -8.21 2.36
N LEU A 98 -12.05 -9.27 2.10
CA LEU A 98 -11.74 -9.72 0.75
C LEU A 98 -13.00 -10.11 -0.04
N ALA A 99 -13.97 -10.78 0.59
CA ALA A 99 -15.25 -11.10 -0.02
C ALA A 99 -16.06 -9.83 -0.36
N LYS A 100 -16.12 -8.86 0.56
CA LYS A 100 -16.75 -7.54 0.32
C LYS A 100 -16.10 -6.81 -0.86
N ARG A 101 -14.77 -6.85 -0.96
CA ARG A 101 -14.02 -6.26 -2.09
C ARG A 101 -14.32 -6.97 -3.41
N SER A 102 -14.49 -8.30 -3.40
CA SER A 102 -14.90 -9.04 -4.59
C SER A 102 -16.30 -8.64 -5.04
N LEU A 103 -17.29 -8.61 -4.13
CA LEU A 103 -18.66 -8.23 -4.46
C LEU A 103 -18.76 -6.81 -5.03
N LYS A 104 -18.02 -5.85 -4.46
CA LYS A 104 -17.96 -4.48 -4.99
C LYS A 104 -17.38 -4.42 -6.41
N ARG A 105 -16.40 -5.28 -6.71
CA ARG A 105 -15.81 -5.38 -8.04
C ARG A 105 -16.80 -5.98 -9.04
N ASP A 106 -17.54 -7.00 -8.64
CA ASP A 106 -18.55 -7.64 -9.48
C ASP A 106 -19.66 -6.64 -9.82
N GLY A 107 -20.18 -5.90 -8.83
CA GLY A 107 -21.13 -4.80 -9.07
C GLY A 107 -20.56 -3.67 -9.95
N SER A 108 -19.28 -3.32 -9.77
CA SER A 108 -18.62 -2.32 -10.64
C SER A 108 -18.47 -2.80 -12.09
N SER A 109 -18.49 -4.11 -12.34
CA SER A 109 -18.43 -4.68 -13.68
C SER A 109 -19.77 -4.51 -14.41
N GLU A 110 -20.89 -4.63 -13.69
CA GLU A 110 -22.22 -4.31 -14.23
C GLU A 110 -22.34 -2.81 -14.56
N ASP A 111 -21.89 -1.94 -13.65
CA ASP A 111 -21.90 -0.49 -13.88
C ASP A 111 -21.00 -0.08 -15.06
N LEU A 112 -19.86 -0.76 -15.24
CA LEU A 112 -19.00 -0.56 -16.41
C LEU A 112 -19.72 -0.92 -17.71
N ASN A 113 -20.43 -2.05 -17.76
CA ASN A 113 -21.15 -2.46 -18.97
C ASN A 113 -22.21 -1.42 -19.34
N ARG A 114 -22.98 -0.92 -18.37
CA ARG A 114 -23.95 0.16 -18.60
C ARG A 114 -23.28 1.45 -19.10
N ALA A 115 -22.13 1.81 -18.53
CA ALA A 115 -21.38 2.99 -18.99
C ALA A 115 -20.89 2.85 -20.44
N ILE A 116 -20.47 1.64 -20.85
CA ILE A 116 -20.09 1.32 -22.23
C ILE A 116 -21.31 1.42 -23.16
N GLU A 117 -22.47 0.90 -22.77
CA GLU A 117 -23.71 0.97 -23.55
C GLU A 117 -24.17 2.42 -23.80
N VAL A 118 -24.03 3.29 -22.81
CA VAL A 118 -24.41 4.71 -22.90
C VAL A 118 -23.29 5.57 -23.53
N GLY A 119 -22.07 5.05 -23.65
CA GLY A 119 -20.92 5.76 -24.23
C GLY A 119 -20.35 6.88 -23.35
N ASP A 120 -20.52 6.79 -22.03
CA ASP A 120 -20.02 7.80 -21.08
C ASP A 120 -18.55 7.53 -20.75
N GLU A 121 -17.64 8.24 -21.41
CA GLU A 121 -16.18 8.06 -21.26
C GLU A 121 -15.69 8.24 -19.81
N ASP A 122 -16.28 9.19 -19.07
CA ASP A 122 -15.89 9.47 -17.68
C ASP A 122 -16.29 8.32 -16.75
N LEU A 123 -17.50 7.77 -16.94
CA LEU A 123 -17.95 6.59 -16.20
C LEU A 123 -17.18 5.33 -16.59
N ILE A 124 -16.85 5.15 -17.86
CA ILE A 124 -16.03 4.04 -18.34
C ILE A 124 -14.65 4.08 -17.66
N GLU A 125 -13.97 5.24 -17.67
CA GLU A 125 -12.67 5.41 -17.01
C GLU A 125 -12.75 5.11 -15.50
N LYS A 126 -13.81 5.58 -14.84
CA LYS A 126 -14.03 5.39 -13.41
C LYS A 126 -14.31 3.93 -13.04
N PHE A 127 -15.23 3.27 -13.71
CA PHE A 127 -15.64 1.91 -13.37
C PHE A 127 -14.61 0.88 -13.83
N SER A 128 -13.95 1.09 -14.96
CA SER A 128 -12.93 0.16 -15.46
C SER A 128 -11.76 0.00 -14.48
N LYS A 129 -11.34 1.07 -13.79
CA LYS A 129 -10.31 0.98 -12.74
C LYS A 129 -10.77 0.13 -11.55
N ARG A 130 -12.06 0.14 -11.24
CA ARG A 130 -12.65 -0.62 -10.11
C ARG A 130 -12.82 -2.10 -10.42
N THR A 131 -12.80 -2.50 -11.69
CA THR A 131 -12.87 -3.92 -12.11
C THR A 131 -11.51 -4.62 -12.05
N VAL A 132 -10.41 -3.89 -11.80
CA VAL A 132 -9.05 -4.46 -11.79
C VAL A 132 -8.89 -5.50 -10.68
N LYS A 133 -8.28 -6.62 -11.05
CA LYS A 133 -7.90 -7.70 -10.15
C LYS A 133 -6.43 -8.06 -10.37
N VAL A 134 -5.67 -8.09 -9.29
CA VAL A 134 -4.32 -8.65 -9.29
C VAL A 134 -4.44 -10.18 -9.29
N THR A 135 -3.71 -10.84 -10.19
CA THR A 135 -3.71 -12.31 -10.33
C THR A 135 -2.42 -12.89 -9.78
N LYS A 136 -2.39 -14.22 -9.55
CA LYS A 136 -1.16 -14.92 -9.19
C LYS A 136 -0.09 -14.76 -10.28
N LYS A 137 -0.48 -14.79 -11.56
CA LYS A 137 0.42 -14.58 -12.70
C LYS A 137 1.13 -13.23 -12.61
N HIS A 138 0.41 -12.13 -12.33
CA HIS A 138 1.02 -10.81 -12.17
C HIS A 138 2.09 -10.78 -11.06
N ASN A 139 1.85 -11.50 -9.96
CA ASN A 139 2.83 -11.61 -8.87
C ASN A 139 4.08 -12.38 -9.34
N GLU A 140 3.90 -13.56 -9.94
CA GLU A 140 5.02 -14.38 -10.41
C GLU A 140 5.85 -13.67 -11.50
N ASP A 141 5.20 -12.97 -12.42
CA ASP A 141 5.85 -12.13 -13.43
C ASP A 141 6.72 -11.04 -12.78
N CYS A 142 6.18 -10.32 -11.79
CA CYS A 142 6.92 -9.30 -11.04
C CYS A 142 8.10 -9.91 -10.25
N LYS A 143 7.90 -11.04 -9.57
CA LYS A 143 8.98 -11.72 -8.83
C LYS A 143 10.10 -12.16 -9.76
N ARG A 144 9.75 -12.72 -10.92
CA ARG A 144 10.71 -13.11 -11.95
C ARG A 144 11.48 -11.91 -12.47
N LEU A 145 10.79 -10.82 -12.80
CA LEU A 145 11.42 -9.57 -13.24
C LEU A 145 12.42 -9.05 -12.19
N LEU A 146 12.00 -8.92 -10.93
CA LEU A 146 12.85 -8.44 -9.84
C LEU A 146 14.08 -9.33 -9.64
N SER A 147 13.90 -10.65 -9.74
CA SER A 147 15.00 -11.62 -9.67
C SER A 147 16.00 -11.42 -10.82
N LEU A 148 15.52 -11.20 -12.04
CA LEU A 148 16.38 -10.90 -13.21
C LEU A 148 17.10 -9.55 -13.09
N MET A 149 16.49 -8.58 -12.39
CA MET A 149 17.14 -7.31 -12.06
C MET A 149 18.17 -7.42 -10.94
N GLY A 150 18.31 -8.60 -10.30
CA GLY A 150 19.20 -8.81 -9.16
C GLY A 150 18.71 -8.19 -7.85
N VAL A 151 17.40 -7.90 -7.76
CA VAL A 151 16.78 -7.30 -6.57
C VAL A 151 16.18 -8.40 -5.69
N PRO A 152 16.45 -8.40 -4.37
CA PRO A 152 15.94 -9.43 -3.47
C PRO A 152 14.41 -9.34 -3.32
N VAL A 153 13.79 -10.52 -3.30
CA VAL A 153 12.35 -10.71 -3.13
C VAL A 153 12.12 -11.61 -1.91
N VAL A 154 11.16 -11.25 -1.08
CA VAL A 154 10.70 -12.03 0.08
C VAL A 154 9.23 -12.40 -0.11
N GLN A 155 8.93 -13.67 0.07
CA GLN A 155 7.56 -14.17 0.15
C GLN A 155 7.13 -14.16 1.62
N ALA A 156 6.13 -13.35 1.97
CA ALA A 156 5.57 -13.37 3.31
C ALA A 156 4.77 -14.67 3.54
N PRO A 157 4.73 -15.21 4.77
CA PRO A 157 3.84 -16.32 5.12
C PRO A 157 2.38 -15.87 5.16
N GLY A 158 2.13 -14.66 5.65
CA GLY A 158 0.85 -13.98 5.65
C GLY A 158 0.93 -12.67 4.88
N GLU A 159 0.83 -11.55 5.57
CA GLU A 159 0.78 -10.23 4.93
C GLU A 159 2.16 -9.60 4.78
N ALA A 160 2.38 -8.91 3.67
CA ALA A 160 3.64 -8.27 3.31
C ALA A 160 4.02 -7.18 4.33
N GLU A 161 3.05 -6.39 4.77
CA GLU A 161 3.20 -5.36 5.83
C GLU A 161 3.75 -5.93 7.15
N ALA A 162 3.20 -7.05 7.62
CA ALA A 162 3.68 -7.73 8.82
C ALA A 162 5.11 -8.25 8.64
N GLN A 163 5.41 -8.85 7.50
CA GLN A 163 6.75 -9.34 7.19
C GLN A 163 7.76 -8.18 7.04
N CYS A 164 7.37 -7.07 6.43
CA CYS A 164 8.15 -5.83 6.35
C CYS A 164 8.48 -5.31 7.75
N ALA A 165 7.48 -5.23 8.64
CA ALA A 165 7.64 -4.77 10.01
C ALA A 165 8.62 -5.66 10.78
N ALA A 166 8.47 -6.99 10.68
CA ALA A 166 9.39 -7.94 11.30
C ALA A 166 10.84 -7.78 10.80
N LEU A 167 11.04 -7.56 9.49
CA LEU A 167 12.38 -7.29 8.94
C LEU A 167 12.98 -5.99 9.50
N CYS A 168 12.15 -4.96 9.70
CA CYS A 168 12.58 -3.68 10.26
C CYS A 168 12.91 -3.78 11.75
N GLU A 169 12.11 -4.51 12.51
CA GLU A 169 12.32 -4.74 13.94
C GLU A 169 13.61 -5.52 14.21
N ASN A 170 13.89 -6.53 13.38
CA ASN A 170 15.10 -7.34 13.42
C ASN A 170 16.33 -6.69 12.77
N HIS A 171 16.28 -5.38 12.51
CA HIS A 171 17.39 -4.60 11.95
C HIS A 171 17.92 -5.11 10.59
N LYS A 172 17.12 -5.87 9.83
CA LYS A 172 17.49 -6.34 8.48
C LYS A 172 17.27 -5.25 7.43
N VAL A 173 16.31 -4.36 7.68
CA VAL A 173 16.06 -3.17 6.86
C VAL A 173 16.02 -1.92 7.73
N PHE A 174 16.31 -0.76 7.15
CA PHE A 174 16.29 0.53 7.83
C PHE A 174 14.87 1.03 8.11
N ALA A 175 13.98 0.81 7.15
CA ALA A 175 12.59 1.23 7.19
C ALA A 175 11.75 0.34 6.26
N ILE A 176 10.44 0.43 6.43
CA ILE A 176 9.45 -0.13 5.51
C ILE A 176 8.87 0.97 4.62
N ALA A 177 8.48 0.65 3.40
CA ALA A 177 7.81 1.56 2.49
C ALA A 177 6.49 0.95 2.02
N SER A 178 5.38 1.60 2.40
CA SER A 178 4.04 1.30 1.90
C SER A 178 3.24 2.60 1.84
N GLU A 179 2.18 2.57 1.03
CA GLU A 179 1.15 3.62 1.07
C GLU A 179 0.04 3.28 2.07
N ASP A 180 0.02 2.04 2.58
CA ASP A 180 -0.89 1.61 3.62
C ASP A 180 -0.31 1.82 5.01
N MET A 181 -1.11 2.40 5.91
CA MET A 181 -0.68 2.80 7.25
C MET A 181 -0.97 1.75 8.32
N ASP A 182 -1.69 0.68 7.99
CA ASP A 182 -1.79 -0.53 8.83
C ASP A 182 -0.43 -1.10 9.22
N SER A 183 0.57 -0.93 8.36
CA SER A 183 1.96 -1.31 8.62
C SER A 183 2.52 -0.70 9.92
N LEU A 184 2.02 0.45 10.36
CA LEU A 184 2.40 1.06 11.65
C LEU A 184 1.97 0.19 12.84
N THR A 185 0.83 -0.51 12.73
CA THR A 185 0.32 -1.36 13.82
C THR A 185 1.09 -2.66 14.01
N PHE A 186 1.93 -3.04 13.04
CA PHE A 186 2.84 -4.18 13.17
C PHE A 186 4.18 -3.81 13.85
N GLY A 187 4.33 -2.57 14.33
CA GLY A 187 5.50 -2.17 15.14
C GLY A 187 6.75 -1.84 14.33
N ALA A 188 6.61 -1.56 13.03
CA ALA A 188 7.74 -1.15 12.20
C ALA A 188 8.36 0.15 12.73
N ARG A 189 9.64 0.13 13.12
CA ARG A 189 10.29 1.30 13.76
C ARG A 189 10.25 2.56 12.90
N ARG A 190 10.38 2.40 11.58
CA ARG A 190 10.34 3.49 10.60
C ARG A 190 9.48 3.11 9.41
N PHE A 191 8.55 3.98 9.06
CA PHE A 191 7.63 3.82 7.95
C PHE A 191 7.78 4.98 6.97
N LEU A 192 7.98 4.67 5.70
CA LEU A 192 8.20 5.63 4.61
C LEU A 192 7.00 5.63 3.68
N ARG A 193 6.22 6.70 3.72
CA ARG A 193 5.13 6.93 2.80
C ARG A 193 5.58 7.75 1.60
N HIS A 194 4.99 7.50 0.44
CA HIS A 194 5.26 8.17 -0.83
C HIS A 194 6.61 7.82 -1.47
N LEU A 195 7.38 6.90 -0.88
CA LEU A 195 8.60 6.39 -1.50
C LEU A 195 8.28 5.58 -2.77
N THR A 196 7.12 4.95 -2.83
CA THR A 196 6.70 4.16 -4.00
C THR A 196 5.76 4.94 -4.94
N ASP A 197 5.43 6.19 -4.61
CA ASP A 197 4.49 6.99 -5.40
C ASP A 197 4.97 7.15 -6.85
N LEU A 198 4.02 7.11 -7.80
CA LEU A 198 4.30 7.27 -9.22
C LEU A 198 4.88 8.66 -9.53
N SER A 199 4.59 9.64 -8.66
CA SER A 199 5.12 11.01 -8.67
C SER A 199 6.46 11.18 -7.94
N PHE A 200 7.22 10.10 -7.74
CA PHE A 200 8.50 9.98 -7.01
C PHE A 200 9.47 11.19 -7.01
N LYS A 201 9.55 11.97 -8.11
CA LYS A 201 10.45 13.15 -8.20
C LYS A 201 9.86 14.45 -7.65
N ARG A 202 8.56 14.51 -7.37
CA ARG A 202 7.82 15.74 -7.00
C ARG A 202 7.29 15.73 -5.56
N SER A 203 7.20 14.56 -4.94
CA SER A 203 6.63 14.40 -3.60
C SER A 203 7.73 14.10 -2.59
N PRO A 204 7.83 14.86 -1.46
CA PRO A 204 8.71 14.48 -0.38
C PRO A 204 8.25 13.16 0.24
N VAL A 205 9.20 12.34 0.68
CA VAL A 205 8.91 11.12 1.44
C VAL A 205 8.46 11.55 2.84
N THR A 206 7.35 10.99 3.31
CA THR A 206 6.90 11.22 4.69
C THR A 206 7.36 10.05 5.55
N GLU A 207 8.28 10.33 6.46
CA GLU A 207 8.80 9.38 7.44
C GLU A 207 7.99 9.45 8.72
N PHE A 208 7.53 8.29 9.17
CA PHE A 208 6.93 8.11 10.48
C PHE A 208 7.84 7.25 11.34
N GLU A 209 8.08 7.70 12.57
CA GLU A 209 8.77 6.91 13.59
C GLU A 209 7.74 6.47 14.63
N VAL A 210 7.53 5.16 14.80
CA VAL A 210 6.46 4.65 15.67
C VAL A 210 6.66 5.09 17.12
N SER A 211 7.90 5.18 17.60
CA SER A 211 8.21 5.70 18.94
C SER A 211 7.63 7.11 19.15
N LYS A 212 7.77 8.00 18.17
CA LYS A 212 7.23 9.38 18.23
C LYS A 212 5.72 9.42 18.11
N VAL A 213 5.14 8.55 17.28
CA VAL A 213 3.67 8.40 17.21
C VAL A 213 3.12 8.05 18.58
N LEU A 214 3.72 7.04 19.24
CA LEU A 214 3.30 6.60 20.57
C LEU A 214 3.54 7.67 21.64
N GLU A 215 4.68 8.37 21.58
CA GLU A 215 5.02 9.45 22.51
C GLU A 215 4.03 10.63 22.42
N GLU A 216 3.77 11.15 21.22
CA GLU A 216 2.88 12.30 21.04
C GLU A 216 1.41 11.97 21.32
N LEU A 217 0.98 10.74 21.03
CA LEU A 217 -0.37 10.28 21.38
C LEU A 217 -0.49 9.90 22.87
N GLY A 218 0.63 9.73 23.58
CA GLY A 218 0.64 9.25 24.97
C GLY A 218 0.11 7.82 25.12
N LEU A 219 0.34 6.96 24.11
CA LEU A 219 -0.20 5.59 24.05
C LEU A 219 0.90 4.54 24.09
N THR A 220 0.61 3.38 24.65
CA THR A 220 1.40 2.17 24.42
C THR A 220 1.12 1.60 23.02
N MET A 221 1.97 0.69 22.55
CA MET A 221 1.75 0.01 21.28
C MET A 221 0.40 -0.74 21.25
N ASP A 222 0.04 -1.42 22.33
CA ASP A 222 -1.23 -2.14 22.45
C ASP A 222 -2.43 -1.17 22.37
N GLN A 223 -2.36 -0.04 23.08
CA GLN A 223 -3.40 0.99 23.02
C GLN A 223 -3.51 1.64 21.64
N PHE A 224 -2.37 1.79 20.94
CA PHE A 224 -2.36 2.28 19.56
C PHE A 224 -3.02 1.26 18.60
N ILE A 225 -2.78 -0.04 18.78
CA ILE A 225 -3.47 -1.09 18.03
C ILE A 225 -4.98 -1.03 18.29
N ASP A 226 -5.39 -0.91 19.56
CA ASP A 226 -6.81 -0.75 19.93
C ASP A 226 -7.42 0.50 19.27
N LEU A 227 -6.73 1.64 19.29
CA LEU A 227 -7.15 2.86 18.60
C LEU A 227 -7.36 2.62 17.10
N CYS A 228 -6.46 1.87 16.47
CA CYS A 228 -6.52 1.57 15.04
C CYS A 228 -7.67 0.60 14.71
N ILE A 229 -7.93 -0.38 15.58
CA ILE A 229 -9.10 -1.27 15.50
C ILE A 229 -10.39 -0.46 15.61
N LEU A 230 -10.47 0.46 16.59
CA LEU A 230 -11.65 1.31 16.82
C LEU A 230 -11.89 2.29 15.67
N SER A 231 -10.82 2.83 15.07
CA SER A 231 -10.89 3.70 13.88
C SER A 231 -11.36 2.91 12.64
N GLY A 232 -10.99 1.63 12.60
CA GLY A 232 -11.44 0.66 11.64
C GLY A 232 -10.33 0.14 10.76
N CYS A 233 -10.14 -1.17 10.83
CA CYS A 233 -9.15 -1.91 10.08
C CYS A 233 -9.82 -2.96 9.17
N ASP A 234 -8.99 -3.68 8.40
CA ASP A 234 -9.45 -4.70 7.47
C ASP A 234 -9.72 -6.07 8.14
N TYR A 235 -9.46 -6.20 9.45
CA TYR A 235 -9.47 -7.48 10.18
C TYR A 235 -10.75 -7.75 10.98
N CYS A 236 -11.45 -6.70 11.44
CA CYS A 236 -12.65 -6.85 12.24
C CYS A 236 -13.70 -5.76 11.92
N GLU A 237 -14.91 -5.93 12.45
CA GLU A 237 -15.98 -4.95 12.21
C GLU A 237 -15.82 -3.72 13.09
N ASN A 238 -16.08 -2.53 12.51
CA ASN A 238 -16.11 -1.28 13.26
C ASN A 238 -17.36 -1.21 14.16
N ILE A 239 -17.19 -0.61 15.34
CA ILE A 239 -18.32 -0.22 16.18
C ILE A 239 -19.08 0.93 15.50
N ARG A 240 -20.36 0.72 15.18
CA ARG A 240 -21.20 1.76 14.53
C ARG A 240 -21.37 2.96 15.45
N GLY A 241 -21.10 4.16 14.92
CA GLY A 241 -21.24 5.43 15.66
C GLY A 241 -19.98 5.87 16.41
N PHE A 242 -18.94 5.03 16.48
CA PHE A 242 -17.65 5.43 17.02
C PHE A 242 -16.87 6.21 15.94
N ILE A 243 -16.67 7.51 16.18
CA ILE A 243 -15.81 8.37 15.35
C ILE A 243 -14.64 8.77 16.25
N THR A 244 -13.42 8.61 15.76
CA THR A 244 -12.17 8.88 16.51
C THR A 244 -12.11 10.27 17.12
N PHE A 245 -12.94 11.21 16.63
CA PHE A 245 -13.22 12.51 17.22
C PHE A 245 -13.52 12.44 18.73
N PHE A 246 -14.26 11.43 19.21
CA PHE A 246 -14.64 11.33 20.62
C PHE A 246 -13.46 11.07 21.58
N LEU A 247 -12.38 10.44 21.12
CA LEU A 247 -11.24 10.08 21.99
C LEU A 247 -10.39 11.29 22.38
N PHE A 248 -10.34 12.32 21.52
CA PHE A 248 -9.50 13.51 21.72
C PHE A 248 -10.32 14.78 21.99
N SER A 249 -11.65 14.66 22.15
CA SER A 249 -12.54 15.81 22.44
C SER A 249 -12.60 16.21 23.93
N HIS A 250 -11.77 15.63 24.80
CA HIS A 250 -11.84 15.83 26.27
C HIS A 250 -10.49 16.24 26.90
N THR A 251 -9.59 16.82 26.13
CA THR A 251 -8.37 17.47 26.65
C THR A 251 -8.36 18.94 26.30
#